data_AF-A0A8T1G709-F1
#
_entry.id   AF-A0A8T1G709-F1
#
_cell.length_a   1.000
_cell.length_b   1.000
_cell.length_c   1.000
_cell.angle_alpha   90.00
_cell.angle_beta   90.00
_cell.angle_gamma   90.00
#
_symmetry.space_group_name_H-M   'P 1'
#
loop_
_entity.id
_entity.type
_entity.pdbx_description
1 polymer ?
#
loop_
_entity_poly.entity_id
_entity_poly.type
_entity_poly.pdbx_seq_one_letter_code
_entity_poly.pdbx_strand_id
1 'polypeptide(L)'
;MYGEDEQTAEYVAATIGEGIDDIDNMTGKPVVVSVTTDNAPVMQSAWKILEREWSVCCNGYTSHALNLILKEVLKLPWMSVVLTKAVKLAKGF
;
A
#
# COMPACT_ATOMS: atom_id res chain seq x y z
N MET A 1 13.72 -16.09 -15.14
CA MET A 1 12.61 -15.31 -15.71
C MET A 1 11.73 -14.86 -14.56
N TYR A 2 12.15 -13.81 -13.85
CA TYR A 2 11.39 -13.18 -12.77
C TYR A 2 11.13 -11.76 -13.25
N GLY A 3 9.87 -11.31 -13.35
CA GLY A 3 9.61 -9.88 -13.54
C GLY A 3 8.36 -9.44 -14.30
N GLU A 4 7.57 -10.31 -14.95
CA GLU A 4 6.38 -9.83 -15.70
C GLU A 4 5.03 -10.33 -15.15
N ASP A 5 4.95 -11.53 -14.55
CA ASP A 5 3.66 -12.09 -14.08
C ASP A 5 3.36 -11.91 -12.58
N GLU A 6 4.34 -11.49 -11.76
CA GLU A 6 4.20 -11.33 -10.29
C GLU A 6 3.52 -10.02 -9.85
N GLN A 7 3.08 -9.18 -10.79
CA GLN A 7 2.46 -7.88 -10.50
C GLN A 7 1.05 -7.73 -11.10
N THR A 8 0.38 -8.85 -11.38
CA THR A 8 -1.03 -8.82 -11.77
C THR A 8 -1.93 -8.64 -10.55
N ALA A 9 -3.11 -8.07 -10.74
CA ALA A 9 -4.09 -7.90 -9.66
C ALA A 9 -4.54 -9.25 -9.11
N GLU A 10 -4.61 -10.25 -9.98
CA GLU A 10 -4.96 -11.64 -9.69
C GLU A 10 -3.94 -12.31 -8.78
N TYR A 11 -2.65 -12.19 -9.12
CA TYR A 11 -1.58 -12.75 -8.29
C TYR A 11 -1.58 -12.12 -6.90
N VAL A 12 -1.66 -10.79 -6.83
CA VAL A 12 -1.72 -10.05 -5.56
C VAL A 12 -2.92 -10.46 -4.72
N ALA A 13 -4.10 -10.57 -5.33
CA ALA A 13 -5.31 -10.99 -4.63
C ALA A 13 -5.21 -12.44 -4.13
N ALA A 14 -4.66 -13.36 -4.93
CA ALA A 14 -4.46 -14.74 -4.53
C ALA A 14 -3.51 -14.86 -3.34
N THR A 15 -2.36 -14.18 -3.37
CA THR A 15 -1.39 -14.21 -2.25
C THR A 15 -1.97 -13.63 -0.97
N ILE A 16 -2.74 -12.54 -1.04
CA ILE A 16 -3.41 -11.98 0.14
C ILE A 16 -4.52 -12.93 0.63
N GLY A 17 -5.27 -13.52 -0.30
CA GLY A 17 -6.32 -14.48 -0.03
C GLY A 17 -5.82 -15.72 0.70
N GLU A 18 -4.70 -16.30 0.28
CA GLU A 18 -4.03 -17.41 0.98
C GLU A 18 -3.73 -17.04 2.44
N GLY A 19 -3.24 -15.82 2.68
CA GLY A 19 -3.02 -15.32 4.04
C GLY A 19 -4.30 -15.16 4.87
N ILE A 20 -5.42 -14.81 4.24
CA ILE A 20 -6.73 -14.76 4.91
C ILE A 20 -7.16 -16.19 5.28
N ASP A 21 -7.09 -17.11 4.33
CA ASP A 21 -7.48 -18.51 4.54
C ASP A 21 -6.65 -19.16 5.65
N ASP A 22 -5.34 -18.91 5.70
CA ASP A 22 -4.47 -19.40 6.76
C ASP A 22 -4.92 -18.91 8.14
N ILE A 23 -5.26 -17.62 8.29
CA ILE A 23 -5.74 -17.05 9.55
C ILE A 23 -7.09 -17.65 9.94
N ASP A 24 -8.02 -17.75 8.99
CA ASP A 24 -9.36 -18.29 9.24
C ASP A 24 -9.29 -19.77 9.62
N ASN A 25 -8.42 -20.55 8.96
CA ASN A 25 -8.13 -21.94 9.29
C ASN A 25 -7.52 -22.09 10.70
N MET A 26 -6.56 -21.23 11.06
CA MET A 26 -5.96 -21.23 12.40
C MET A 26 -6.97 -20.93 13.52
N THR A 27 -7.98 -20.11 13.23
CA THR A 27 -9.02 -19.74 14.19
C THR A 27 -10.29 -20.59 14.11
N GLY A 28 -10.40 -21.44 13.07
CA GLY A 28 -11.54 -22.31 12.80
C GLY A 28 -12.80 -21.57 12.34
N LYS A 29 -12.70 -20.29 11.97
CA LYS A 29 -13.82 -19.46 11.51
C LYS A 29 -13.32 -18.22 10.76
N PRO A 30 -14.16 -17.57 9.95
CA PRO A 30 -13.81 -16.29 9.36
C PRO A 30 -13.60 -15.21 10.43
N VAL A 31 -12.39 -14.65 10.52
CA VAL A 31 -12.04 -13.57 11.47
C VAL A 31 -11.43 -12.35 10.80
N VAL A 32 -10.93 -12.48 9.58
CA VAL A 32 -10.40 -11.33 8.84
C VAL A 32 -11.55 -10.51 8.29
N VAL A 33 -11.60 -9.21 8.62
CA VAL A 33 -12.67 -8.30 8.20
C VAL A 33 -12.20 -7.20 7.26
N SER A 34 -10.90 -6.93 7.21
CA SER A 34 -10.35 -5.87 6.36
C SER A 34 -8.86 -6.08 6.05
N VAL A 35 -8.46 -5.67 4.86
CA VAL A 35 -7.08 -5.60 4.39
C VAL A 35 -6.72 -4.15 4.12
N THR A 36 -5.55 -3.70 4.60
CA THR A 36 -5.04 -2.34 4.35
C THR A 36 -3.69 -2.39 3.65
N THR A 37 -3.60 -1.83 2.44
CA THR A 37 -2.37 -1.82 1.61
C THR A 37 -2.13 -0.45 1.01
N ASP A 38 -1.02 -0.22 0.31
CA ASP A 38 -0.86 1.03 -0.45
C ASP A 38 -1.94 1.19 -1.54
N ASN A 39 -2.07 2.41 -2.07
CA ASN A 39 -3.13 2.78 -3.02
C ASN A 39 -2.68 2.69 -4.49
N ALA A 40 -1.70 1.85 -4.82
CA ALA A 40 -1.27 1.68 -6.20
C ALA A 40 -2.41 1.12 -7.08
N PRO A 41 -2.45 1.42 -8.40
CA PRO A 41 -3.52 0.95 -9.28
C PRO A 41 -3.71 -0.57 -9.31
N VAL A 42 -2.61 -1.33 -9.17
CA VAL A 42 -2.66 -2.80 -9.07
C VAL A 42 -3.37 -3.24 -7.78
N MET A 43 -3.11 -2.58 -6.65
CA MET A 43 -3.77 -2.87 -5.38
C MET A 43 -5.26 -2.57 -5.47
N GLN A 44 -5.64 -1.42 -6.03
CA GLN A 44 -7.06 -1.09 -6.25
C GLN A 44 -7.79 -2.12 -7.12
N SER A 45 -7.08 -2.76 -8.05
CA SER A 45 -7.64 -3.81 -8.89
C SER A 45 -7.76 -5.14 -8.11
N ALA A 46 -6.74 -5.48 -7.31
CA ALA A 46 -6.75 -6.65 -6.43
C ALA A 46 -7.83 -6.54 -5.34
N TRP A 47 -8.08 -5.36 -4.81
CA TRP A 47 -9.12 -5.09 -3.80
C TRP A 47 -10.50 -5.53 -4.27
N LYS A 48 -10.84 -5.30 -5.55
CA LYS A 48 -12.13 -5.73 -6.12
C LYS A 48 -12.29 -7.25 -6.14
N ILE A 49 -11.16 -7.97 -6.28
CA ILE A 49 -11.15 -9.43 -6.24
C ILE A 49 -11.29 -9.87 -4.77
N LEU A 50 -10.52 -9.27 -3.86
CA LEU A 50 -10.56 -9.57 -2.43
C LEU A 50 -11.94 -9.34 -1.80
N GLU A 51 -12.56 -8.20 -2.10
CA GLU A 51 -13.91 -7.85 -1.63
C GLU A 51 -14.97 -8.82 -2.14
N ARG A 52 -14.79 -9.37 -3.35
CA ARG A 52 -15.74 -10.31 -3.96
C ARG A 52 -15.56 -11.74 -3.45
N GLU A 53 -14.33 -12.23 -3.40
CA GLU A 53 -14.03 -13.64 -3.13
C GLU A 53 -13.89 -13.94 -1.63
N TRP A 54 -13.31 -13.02 -0.84
CA TRP A 54 -13.08 -13.19 0.60
C TRP A 54 -13.99 -12.33 1.48
N SER A 55 -14.87 -11.50 0.89
CA SER A 55 -15.83 -10.64 1.63
C SER A 55 -15.18 -9.71 2.68
N VAL A 56 -13.93 -9.31 2.46
CA VAL A 56 -13.18 -8.37 3.32
C VAL A 56 -13.26 -6.95 2.78
N CYS A 57 -13.24 -5.93 3.65
CA CYS A 57 -13.14 -4.54 3.20
C CYS A 57 -11.69 -4.17 2.88
N CYS A 58 -11.42 -3.65 1.67
CA CYS A 58 -10.08 -3.25 1.29
C CYS A 58 -9.90 -1.74 1.37
N ASN A 59 -8.84 -1.29 2.05
CA ASN A 59 -8.60 0.12 2.32
C ASN A 59 -7.17 0.53 1.95
N GLY A 60 -7.05 1.75 1.42
CA GLY A 60 -5.75 2.36 1.18
C GLY A 60 -5.09 2.83 2.48
N TYR A 61 -3.82 2.50 2.66
CA TYR A 61 -3.01 3.02 3.75
C TYR A 61 -2.72 4.50 3.50
N THR A 62 -3.16 5.34 4.44
CA THR A 62 -3.11 6.81 4.30
C THR A 62 -1.68 7.36 4.23
N SER A 63 -0.64 6.55 4.47
CA SER A 63 0.75 7.00 4.35
C SER A 63 1.10 7.51 2.96
N HIS A 64 0.49 6.95 1.89
CA HIS A 64 0.70 7.47 0.55
C HIS A 64 0.13 8.88 0.41
N ALA A 65 -1.08 9.10 0.91
CA ALA A 65 -1.69 10.43 0.96
C ALA A 65 -0.87 11.39 1.83
N LEU A 66 -0.37 10.94 2.99
CA LEU A 66 0.51 11.73 3.85
C LEU A 66 1.82 12.11 3.15
N ASN A 67 2.44 11.19 2.40
CA ASN A 67 3.64 11.47 1.61
C ASN A 67 3.38 12.51 0.52
N LEU A 68 2.22 12.45 -0.16
CA LEU A 68 1.82 13.47 -1.13
C LEU A 68 1.60 14.83 -0.46
N ILE A 69 0.89 14.87 0.66
CA ILE A 69 0.68 16.09 1.45
C ILE A 69 2.03 16.68 1.88
N LEU A 70 2.93 15.85 2.41
CA LEU A 70 4.27 16.29 2.83
C LEU A 70 5.08 16.83 1.64
N LYS A 71 5.01 16.20 0.46
CA LYS A 71 5.64 16.72 -0.76
C LYS A 71 5.11 18.11 -1.12
N GLU A 72 3.81 18.37 -1.00
CA GLU A 72 3.22 19.69 -1.25
C GLU A 72 3.61 20.71 -0.17
N VAL A 73 3.61 20.33 1.11
CA VAL A 73 4.08 21.18 2.22
C VAL A 73 5.55 21.58 2.01
N LEU A 74 6.37 20.65 1.53
CA LEU A 74 7.79 20.90 1.24
C LEU A 74 8.01 21.86 0.06
N LYS A 75 6.99 22.10 -0.79
CA LYS A 75 7.05 23.11 -1.85
C LYS A 75 6.73 24.53 -1.37
N LEU A 76 6.21 24.70 -0.15
CA LEU A 76 5.95 26.04 0.41
C LEU A 76 7.26 26.85 0.47
N PRO A 77 7.25 28.16 0.15
CA PRO A 77 8.49 28.94 -0.05
C PRO A 77 9.47 28.91 1.12
N TRP A 78 8.97 28.94 2.35
CA TRP A 78 9.83 28.90 3.54
C TRP A 78 10.35 27.47 3.82
N MET A 79 9.55 26.45 3.52
CA MET A 79 9.91 25.06 3.74
C MET A 79 10.88 24.55 2.67
N SER A 80 10.73 24.98 1.42
CA SER A 80 11.62 24.60 0.31
C SER A 80 13.04 25.11 0.53
N VAL A 81 13.20 26.28 1.15
CA VAL A 81 14.51 26.82 1.58
C VAL A 81 15.14 25.93 2.64
N VAL A 82 14.38 25.48 3.64
CA VAL A 82 14.85 24.57 4.70
C VAL A 82 15.24 23.22 4.09
N LEU A 83 14.40 22.64 3.24
CA LEU A 83 14.65 21.38 2.55
C LEU A 83 15.92 21.45 1.70
N THR A 84 16.12 22.54 0.94
CA THR A 84 17.32 22.74 0.11
C THR A 84 18.59 22.75 0.95
N LYS A 85 18.57 23.43 2.11
CA LYS A 85 19.71 23.45 3.03
C LYS A 85 19.98 22.07 3.63
N ALA A 86 18.93 21.37 4.06
CA ALA A 86 19.06 20.02 4.62
C ALA A 86 19.63 19.03 3.60
N VAL A 87 19.13 19.04 2.35
CA VAL A 87 19.65 18.21 1.26
C VAL A 87 21.11 18.55 0.95
N LYS A 88 21.48 19.84 0.96
CA LYS A 88 22.87 20.26 0.75
C LYS A 88 23.79 19.74 1.85
N LEU A 89 23.36 19.76 3.10
CA LEU A 89 24.12 19.19 4.22
C LEU A 89 24.25 17.67 4.08
N ALA A 90 23.14 16.97 3.80
CA ALA A 90 23.13 15.51 3.66
C ALA A 90 24.00 15.00 2.51
N LYS A 91 24.19 15.79 1.44
CA LYS A 91 25.08 15.49 0.31
C LYS A 91 26.54 15.90 0.53
N GLY A 92 26.82 16.66 1.59
CA GLY A 92 28.17 17.10 1.96
C GLY A 92 28.89 16.14 2.91
N PHE A 93 28.19 15.11 3.38
CA PHE A 93 28.72 13.90 4.02
C PHE A 93 28.76 12.77 2.98
#